data_AF-A0AAJ6EWQ1-F1
#
_entry.id   AF-A0AAJ6EWQ1-F1
#
_cell.length_a   1.000
_cell.length_b   1.000
_cell.length_c   1.000
_cell.angle_alpha   90.00
_cell.angle_beta   90.00
_cell.angle_gamma   90.00
#
_symmetry.space_group_name_H-M   'P 1'
#
loop_
_entity.id
_entity.type
_entity.pdbx_description
1 polymer ?
#
loop_
_entity_poly.entity_id
_entity_poly.type
_entity_poly.pdbx_seq_one_letter_code
_entity_poly.pdbx_strand_id
1 'polypeptide(L)'
;MSFGSRKNDTLGESDLVVVYQRSDGSRFALLIEDKVDANLQPDQAARYRMRAERERSKGMYADFEVVLCSPAFYFENHDDLDVFDCRISFEQLADFLDAGDRRSKYRAAFLRTAADTKKINAWVRQDDPATNAFWNAAYDLACSEFPILEMKRPALTKDSVWMALRPNGLPTMPKRVSVELKGKNGHVDLTFANTTSYVFQPLVENLLQSGMTVHQTGAAAAIRLTSPTFRIADGIADGLPKVKAAFAAASRLIAFYRTFAAELDRSAKAATPAPYSPFILL
;
A
#
# COMPACT_ATOMS: atom_id res chain seq x y z
N MET A 1 27.95 8.05 21.58
CA MET A 1 27.02 7.96 20.44
C MET A 1 25.61 8.12 20.97
N SER A 2 24.81 9.04 20.42
CA SER A 2 23.41 9.23 20.81
C SER A 2 22.49 9.01 19.62
N PHE A 3 21.35 8.34 19.85
CA PHE A 3 20.34 8.02 18.85
C PHE A 3 19.02 8.73 19.14
N GLY A 4 18.29 9.17 18.12
CA GLY A 4 16.92 9.64 18.26
C GLY A 4 16.25 9.96 16.93
N SER A 5 14.92 9.77 16.87
CA SER A 5 14.07 10.45 15.88
C SER A 5 13.73 11.84 16.44
N ARG A 6 13.79 12.88 15.61
CA ARG A 6 13.38 14.24 15.97
C ARG A 6 12.34 14.75 14.98
N LYS A 7 11.17 15.09 15.51
CA LYS A 7 10.05 15.70 14.77
C LYS A 7 10.12 17.23 14.84
N ASN A 8 9.77 17.88 13.73
CA ASN A 8 9.52 19.32 13.69
C ASN A 8 8.30 19.59 12.81
N ASP A 9 7.27 20.24 13.37
CA ASP A 9 5.92 20.37 12.78
C ASP A 9 5.88 21.11 11.43
N THR A 10 6.93 21.82 11.05
CA THR A 10 7.02 22.57 9.78
C THR A 10 8.00 21.99 8.74
N LEU A 11 8.88 21.06 9.12
CA LEU A 11 9.97 20.56 8.25
C LEU A 11 9.95 19.03 8.05
N GLY A 12 8.93 18.35 8.59
CA GLY A 12 8.80 16.88 8.55
C GLY A 12 9.66 16.17 9.59
N GLU A 13 9.64 14.83 9.57
CA GLU A 13 10.42 13.95 10.45
C GLU A 13 11.74 13.52 9.78
N SER A 14 12.76 13.18 10.57
CA SER A 14 13.96 12.49 10.08
C SER A 14 13.86 11.03 10.51
N ASP A 15 14.11 10.08 9.59
CA ASP A 15 14.00 8.65 9.91
C ASP A 15 15.01 8.27 11.00
N LEU A 16 16.28 8.67 10.81
CA LEU A 16 17.32 8.45 11.80
C LEU A 16 18.35 9.59 11.82
N VAL A 17 18.66 10.11 13.01
CA VAL A 17 19.80 11.00 13.22
C VAL A 17 20.77 10.37 14.19
N VAL A 18 22.02 10.28 13.78
CA VAL A 18 23.12 9.72 14.57
C VAL A 18 24.17 10.81 14.79
N VAL A 19 24.48 11.10 16.05
CA VAL A 19 25.57 12.04 16.38
C VAL A 19 26.73 11.27 16.98
N TYR A 20 27.90 11.42 16.37
CA TYR A 20 29.16 10.88 16.84
C TYR A 20 30.09 12.01 17.32
N GLN A 21 30.94 11.67 18.27
CA GLN A 21 32.03 12.53 18.72
C GLN A 21 33.30 12.02 18.05
N ARG A 22 33.98 12.92 17.34
CA ARG A 22 35.28 12.68 16.70
C ARG A 22 36.38 12.68 17.75
N SER A 23 37.54 12.16 17.39
CA SER A 23 38.72 12.08 18.28
C SER A 23 39.21 13.46 18.74
N ASP A 24 38.99 14.51 17.94
CA ASP A 24 39.27 15.91 18.27
C ASP A 24 38.22 16.55 19.21
N GLY A 25 37.22 15.78 19.65
CA GLY A 25 36.14 16.25 20.51
C GLY A 25 34.99 16.96 19.79
N SER A 26 35.13 17.25 18.49
CA SER A 26 34.04 17.81 17.69
C SER A 26 32.92 16.78 17.50
N ARG A 27 31.69 17.27 17.36
CA ARG A 27 30.52 16.41 17.11
C ARG A 27 30.12 16.49 15.65
N PHE A 28 29.74 15.38 15.06
CA PHE A 28 29.26 15.30 13.69
C PHE A 28 27.97 14.49 13.60
N ALA A 29 27.04 14.93 12.75
CA ALA A 29 25.76 14.27 12.57
C ALA A 29 25.65 13.57 11.22
N LEU A 30 25.11 12.35 11.23
CA LEU A 30 24.55 11.70 10.04
C LEU A 30 23.04 11.81 10.13
N LEU A 31 22.43 12.42 9.12
CA LEU A 31 20.99 12.43 8.96
C LEU A 31 20.65 11.43 7.86
N ILE A 32 20.05 10.31 8.25
CA ILE A 32 19.81 9.18 7.38
C ILE A 32 18.32 9.19 7.02
N GLU A 33 18.06 9.26 5.73
CA GLU A 33 16.77 8.91 5.12
C GLU A 33 16.87 7.45 4.66
N ASP A 34 15.89 6.62 5.00
CA ASP A 34 15.81 5.27 4.45
C ASP A 34 14.62 5.13 3.49
N LYS A 35 14.89 4.52 2.33
CA LYS A 35 13.87 4.23 1.31
C LYS A 35 13.99 2.81 0.84
N VAL A 36 12.88 2.09 0.88
CA VAL A 36 12.80 0.75 0.29
C VAL A 36 12.33 0.85 -1.17
N ASP A 37 11.16 1.45 -1.39
CA ASP A 37 10.56 1.61 -2.73
C ASP A 37 9.67 2.86 -2.88
N ALA A 38 9.53 3.66 -1.83
CA ALA A 38 8.71 4.86 -1.88
C ALA A 38 9.45 6.00 -2.59
N ASN A 39 8.75 6.74 -3.46
CA ASN A 39 9.30 7.94 -4.08
C ASN A 39 9.77 8.95 -3.03
N LEU A 40 10.84 9.68 -3.33
CA LEU A 40 11.23 10.86 -2.57
C LEU A 40 10.11 11.89 -2.61
N GLN A 41 9.84 12.50 -1.46
CA GLN A 41 9.02 13.71 -1.44
C GLN A 41 9.80 14.84 -2.13
N PRO A 42 9.11 15.79 -2.80
CA PRO A 42 9.77 16.97 -3.38
C PRO A 42 10.64 17.66 -2.33
N ASP A 43 11.85 18.10 -2.68
CA ASP A 43 12.80 18.82 -1.82
C ASP A 43 13.20 18.11 -0.51
N GLN A 44 13.09 16.77 -0.45
CA GLN A 44 13.32 16.04 0.80
C GLN A 44 14.75 16.20 1.33
N ALA A 45 15.78 16.04 0.49
CA ALA A 45 17.17 16.28 0.89
C ALA A 45 17.41 17.72 1.38
N ALA A 46 16.80 18.71 0.71
CA ALA A 46 16.89 20.10 1.11
C ALA A 46 16.26 20.35 2.50
N ARG A 47 15.13 19.71 2.82
CA ARG A 47 14.53 19.78 4.17
C ARG A 47 15.45 19.18 5.24
N TYR A 48 16.10 18.05 4.95
CA TYR A 48 17.08 17.46 5.85
C TYR A 48 18.24 18.41 6.12
N ARG A 49 18.81 19.01 5.07
CA ARG A 49 19.91 19.98 5.18
C ARG A 49 19.53 21.24 5.96
N MET A 50 18.34 21.80 5.72
CA MET A 50 17.83 22.93 6.51
C MET A 50 17.71 22.60 8.00
N ARG A 51 17.21 21.40 8.34
CA ARG A 51 17.16 20.94 9.74
C ARG A 51 18.55 20.79 10.32
N ALA A 52 19.47 20.23 9.54
CA ALA A 52 20.82 20.00 9.98
C ALA A 52 21.55 21.31 10.31
N GLU A 53 21.45 22.30 9.43
CA GLU A 53 22.03 23.63 9.65
C GLU A 53 21.44 24.33 10.88
N ARG A 54 20.13 24.20 11.11
CA ARG A 54 19.49 24.77 12.30
C ARG A 54 20.03 24.17 13.60
N GLU A 55 20.29 22.87 13.65
CA GLU A 55 20.80 22.22 14.86
C GLU A 55 22.31 22.47 15.02
N ARG A 56 23.05 22.54 13.91
CA ARG A 56 24.44 22.99 13.86
C ARG A 56 24.57 24.42 14.42
N SER A 57 23.69 25.34 14.02
CA SER A 57 23.71 26.73 14.51
C SER A 57 23.39 26.85 16.01
N LYS A 58 22.73 25.83 16.60
CA LYS A 58 22.51 25.71 18.06
C LYS A 58 23.66 25.03 18.78
N GLY A 59 24.75 24.71 18.08
CA GLY A 59 25.94 24.06 18.64
C GLY A 59 25.75 22.57 18.93
N MET A 60 24.69 21.92 18.40
CA MET A 60 24.45 20.48 18.64
C MET A 60 25.52 19.59 18.01
N TYR A 61 26.12 20.05 16.91
CA TYR A 61 27.27 19.44 16.24
C TYR A 61 27.97 20.49 15.39
N ALA A 62 29.23 20.23 15.04
CA ALA A 62 30.07 21.12 14.26
C ALA A 62 29.80 21.01 12.76
N ASP A 63 29.40 19.82 12.30
CA ASP A 63 29.21 19.51 10.88
C ASP A 63 28.31 18.27 10.70
N PHE A 64 27.86 18.01 9.46
CA PHE A 64 26.92 16.93 9.17
C PHE A 64 26.96 16.43 7.72
N GLU A 65 26.36 15.26 7.48
CA GLU A 65 26.03 14.72 6.16
C GLU A 65 24.57 14.23 6.12
N VAL A 66 23.94 14.41 4.97
CA VAL A 66 22.62 13.84 4.63
C VAL A 66 22.84 12.59 3.77
N VAL A 67 22.47 11.44 4.31
CA VAL A 67 22.73 10.13 3.73
C VAL A 67 21.42 9.49 3.29
N LEU A 68 21.39 8.97 2.07
CA LEU A 68 20.31 8.11 1.59
C LEU A 68 20.70 6.63 1.73
N CYS A 69 19.90 5.87 2.47
CA CYS A 69 20.04 4.43 2.62
C CYS A 69 18.90 3.72 1.89
N SER A 70 19.21 2.92 0.86
CA SER A 70 18.17 2.24 0.07
C SER A 70 18.70 0.97 -0.60
N PRO A 71 17.86 0.07 -1.12
CA PRO A 71 18.33 -1.00 -2.00
C PRO A 71 19.07 -0.44 -3.23
N ALA A 72 20.05 -1.17 -3.77
CA ALA A 72 20.79 -0.71 -4.96
C ALA A 72 19.88 -0.41 -6.16
N PHE A 73 18.82 -1.21 -6.35
CA PHE A 73 17.84 -0.99 -7.42
C PHE A 73 17.11 0.36 -7.26
N TYR A 74 16.97 0.89 -6.05
CA TYR A 74 16.33 2.20 -5.85
C TYR A 74 17.15 3.29 -6.53
N PHE A 75 18.49 3.22 -6.40
CA PHE A 75 19.42 4.17 -7.00
C PHE A 75 19.48 4.07 -8.53
N GLU A 76 19.27 2.87 -9.08
CA GLU A 76 19.21 2.64 -10.52
C GLU A 76 17.93 3.20 -11.16
N ASN A 77 16.86 3.35 -10.39
CA ASN A 77 15.52 3.69 -10.89
C ASN A 77 15.03 5.10 -10.49
N HIS A 78 15.88 5.91 -9.84
CA HIS A 78 15.56 7.28 -9.46
C HIS A 78 16.65 8.23 -9.92
N ASP A 79 16.24 9.31 -10.59
CA ASP A 79 17.11 10.40 -10.99
C ASP A 79 17.34 11.39 -9.83
N ASP A 80 18.26 12.33 -10.01
CA ASP A 80 18.52 13.47 -9.13
C ASP A 80 18.88 13.11 -7.67
N LEU A 81 19.44 11.92 -7.43
CA LEU A 81 19.88 11.49 -6.10
C LEU A 81 21.20 12.13 -5.64
N ASP A 82 21.86 12.91 -6.50
CA ASP A 82 23.12 13.59 -6.19
C ASP A 82 22.93 14.78 -5.21
N VAL A 83 21.68 15.08 -4.83
CA VAL A 83 21.34 16.04 -3.76
C VAL A 83 21.67 15.52 -2.36
N PHE A 84 21.96 14.23 -2.21
CA PHE A 84 22.43 13.61 -0.97
C PHE A 84 23.96 13.59 -0.93
N ASP A 85 24.55 13.83 0.24
CA ASP A 85 26.00 13.85 0.40
C ASP A 85 26.60 12.43 0.26
N CYS A 86 25.82 11.40 0.62
CA CYS A 86 26.22 10.00 0.50
C CYS A 86 25.03 9.09 0.19
N ARG A 87 25.29 7.99 -0.52
CA ARG A 87 24.34 6.90 -0.81
C ARG A 87 24.94 5.59 -0.33
N ILE A 88 24.21 4.86 0.50
CA ILE A 88 24.64 3.55 1.00
C ILE A 88 23.56 2.53 0.70
N SER A 89 23.93 1.44 0.03
CA SER A 89 22.97 0.42 -0.32
C SER A 89 22.67 -0.54 0.85
N PHE A 90 21.47 -1.10 0.91
CA PHE A 90 21.15 -2.14 1.90
C PHE A 90 22.03 -3.37 1.73
N GLU A 91 22.42 -3.68 0.51
CA GLU A 91 23.37 -4.75 0.19
C GLU A 91 24.75 -4.45 0.78
N GLN A 92 25.27 -3.23 0.61
CA GLN A 92 26.54 -2.80 1.24
C GLN A 92 26.49 -2.90 2.77
N LEU A 93 25.38 -2.47 3.39
CA LEU A 93 25.18 -2.59 4.84
C LEU A 93 25.07 -4.05 5.28
N ALA A 94 24.39 -4.89 4.50
CA ALA A 94 24.25 -6.30 4.81
C ALA A 94 25.61 -7.00 4.80
N ASP A 95 26.43 -6.76 3.77
CA ASP A 95 27.76 -7.36 3.65
C ASP A 95 28.69 -6.91 4.78
N PHE A 96 28.62 -5.64 5.17
CA PHE A 96 29.34 -5.15 6.35
C PHE A 96 28.90 -5.86 7.65
N LEU A 97 27.60 -6.06 7.85
CA LEU A 97 27.05 -6.69 9.06
C LEU A 97 27.26 -8.21 9.10
N ASP A 98 27.41 -8.86 7.95
CA ASP A 98 27.53 -10.32 7.87
C ASP A 98 28.82 -10.86 8.51
N ALA A 99 29.86 -10.02 8.58
CA ALA A 99 31.12 -10.31 9.27
C ALA A 99 31.01 -10.29 10.82
N GLY A 100 29.85 -9.89 11.35
CA GLY A 100 29.64 -9.69 12.79
C GLY A 100 29.10 -10.89 13.56
N ASP A 101 28.57 -10.60 14.74
CA ASP A 101 27.94 -11.56 15.64
C ASP A 101 26.58 -12.09 15.13
N ARG A 102 25.95 -12.99 15.89
CA ARG A 102 24.64 -13.57 15.53
C ARG A 102 23.57 -12.50 15.28
N ARG A 103 23.60 -11.39 16.02
CA ARG A 103 22.66 -10.28 15.86
C ARG A 103 22.92 -9.50 14.58
N SER A 104 24.18 -9.29 14.23
CA SER A 104 24.61 -8.61 13.01
C SER A 104 24.22 -9.42 11.78
N LYS A 105 24.44 -10.74 11.79
CA LYS A 105 23.99 -11.65 10.73
C LYS A 105 22.48 -11.67 10.54
N TYR A 106 21.70 -11.65 11.64
CA TYR A 106 20.25 -11.51 11.56
C TYR A 106 19.83 -10.21 10.87
N ARG A 107 20.48 -9.08 11.20
CA ARG A 107 20.22 -7.79 10.55
C ARG A 107 20.65 -7.78 9.09
N ALA A 108 21.75 -8.44 8.73
CA ALA A 108 22.17 -8.61 7.35
C ALA A 108 21.11 -9.37 6.54
N ALA A 109 20.58 -10.49 7.07
CA ALA A 109 19.50 -11.24 6.43
C ALA A 109 18.21 -10.41 6.27
N PHE A 110 17.87 -9.58 7.27
CA PHE A 110 16.74 -8.66 7.19
C PHE A 110 16.91 -7.62 6.06
N LEU A 111 18.09 -7.00 5.95
CA LEU A 111 18.39 -6.02 4.89
C LEU A 111 18.37 -6.66 3.50
N ARG A 112 18.94 -7.87 3.35
CA ARG A 112 18.88 -8.63 2.09
C ARG A 112 17.43 -8.93 1.68
N THR A 113 16.59 -9.35 2.64
CA THR A 113 15.16 -9.58 2.41
C THR A 113 14.47 -8.30 1.93
N ALA A 114 14.75 -7.15 2.54
CA ALA A 114 14.18 -5.87 2.13
C ALA A 114 14.62 -5.44 0.72
N ALA A 115 15.89 -5.69 0.37
CA ALA A 115 16.41 -5.43 -0.97
C ALA A 115 15.79 -6.35 -2.05
N ASP A 116 15.59 -7.63 -1.73
CA ASP A 116 15.11 -8.64 -2.69
C ASP A 116 13.58 -8.61 -2.89
N THR A 117 12.81 -8.37 -1.82
CA THR A 117 11.34 -8.47 -1.85
C THR A 117 10.69 -7.49 -2.84
N LYS A 118 11.37 -6.39 -3.17
CA LYS A 118 10.85 -5.30 -4.01
C LYS A 118 11.48 -5.20 -5.40
N LYS A 119 12.66 -5.80 -5.65
CA LYS A 119 13.16 -6.05 -7.03
C LYS A 119 12.13 -6.79 -7.89
N ILE A 120 11.30 -7.64 -7.27
CA ILE A 120 10.27 -8.46 -7.94
C ILE A 120 8.94 -7.69 -8.11
N ASN A 121 8.71 -6.61 -7.35
CA ASN A 121 7.42 -5.91 -7.23
C ASN A 121 7.44 -4.44 -7.66
N ALA A 122 8.48 -3.99 -8.37
CA ALA A 122 8.50 -2.68 -9.03
C ALA A 122 7.51 -2.66 -10.21
N TRP A 123 6.22 -2.77 -9.90
CA TRP A 123 5.14 -2.57 -10.85
C TRP A 123 5.16 -1.09 -11.23
N VAL A 124 5.59 -0.80 -12.44
CA VAL A 124 5.41 0.50 -13.06
C VAL A 124 4.08 0.45 -13.80
N ARG A 125 3.21 1.44 -13.55
CA ARG A 125 1.99 1.59 -14.34
C ARG A 125 2.39 1.74 -15.81
N GLN A 126 1.85 0.88 -16.66
CA GLN A 126 1.93 1.03 -18.10
C GLN A 126 0.69 1.78 -18.56
N ASP A 127 0.88 2.99 -19.08
CA ASP A 127 -0.21 3.75 -19.66
C ASP A 127 -0.57 3.19 -21.05
N ASP A 128 -1.87 3.09 -21.33
CA ASP A 128 -2.38 2.50 -22.56
C ASP A 128 -3.65 3.23 -23.02
N PRO A 129 -3.68 3.79 -24.25
CA PRO A 129 -4.82 4.56 -24.75
C PRO A 129 -6.13 3.77 -24.77
N ALA A 130 -6.10 2.48 -25.09
CA ALA A 130 -7.31 1.65 -25.14
C ALA A 130 -7.90 1.45 -23.73
N THR A 131 -7.05 1.14 -22.76
CA THR A 131 -7.43 1.00 -21.34
C THR A 131 -7.99 2.31 -20.79
N ASN A 132 -7.34 3.45 -21.09
CA ASN A 132 -7.79 4.77 -20.67
C ASN A 132 -9.14 5.15 -21.29
N ALA A 133 -9.32 4.94 -22.61
CA ALA A 133 -10.58 5.21 -23.30
C ALA A 133 -11.74 4.35 -22.76
N PHE A 134 -11.49 3.05 -22.56
CA PHE A 134 -12.47 2.13 -22.01
C PHE A 134 -12.94 2.55 -20.62
N TRP A 135 -12.00 2.84 -19.72
CA TRP A 135 -12.32 3.20 -18.35
C TRP A 135 -12.86 4.63 -18.19
N ASN A 136 -12.57 5.54 -19.11
CA ASN A 136 -13.25 6.84 -19.20
C ASN A 136 -14.72 6.66 -19.58
N ALA A 137 -15.04 5.84 -20.60
CA ALA A 137 -16.42 5.55 -20.96
C ALA A 137 -17.19 4.85 -19.81
N ALA A 138 -16.54 3.91 -19.12
CA ALA A 138 -17.09 3.29 -17.92
C ALA A 138 -17.30 4.29 -16.78
N TYR A 139 -16.40 5.25 -16.59
CA TYR A 139 -16.56 6.31 -15.60
C TYR A 139 -17.78 7.19 -15.89
N ASP A 140 -17.95 7.63 -17.14
CA ASP A 140 -19.10 8.46 -17.54
C ASP A 140 -20.43 7.69 -17.37
N LEU A 141 -20.44 6.39 -17.67
CA LEU A 141 -21.56 5.49 -17.38
C LEU A 141 -21.83 5.38 -15.87
N ALA A 142 -20.79 5.22 -15.04
CA ALA A 142 -20.94 5.13 -13.59
C ALA A 142 -21.52 6.42 -13.01
N CYS A 143 -21.04 7.58 -13.45
CA CYS A 143 -21.53 8.88 -12.99
C CYS A 143 -23.00 9.12 -13.37
N SER A 144 -23.41 8.69 -14.57
CA SER A 144 -24.77 8.93 -15.08
C SER A 144 -25.80 7.93 -14.54
N GLU A 145 -25.46 6.64 -14.48
CA GLU A 145 -26.42 5.57 -14.17
C GLU A 145 -26.24 4.94 -12.78
N PHE A 146 -25.04 5.02 -12.20
CA PHE A 146 -24.71 4.36 -10.94
C PHE A 146 -24.04 5.31 -9.91
N PRO A 147 -24.68 6.43 -9.54
CA PRO A 147 -24.08 7.42 -8.64
C PRO A 147 -23.72 6.82 -7.26
N ILE A 148 -24.39 5.75 -6.83
CA ILE A 148 -24.09 5.02 -5.60
C ILE A 148 -22.67 4.43 -5.55
N LEU A 149 -22.04 4.19 -6.70
CA LEU A 149 -20.66 3.70 -6.76
C LEU A 149 -19.66 4.72 -6.24
N GLU A 150 -20.01 6.01 -6.32
CA GLU A 150 -19.14 7.15 -6.02
C GLU A 150 -17.74 6.95 -6.62
N MET A 151 -17.74 6.45 -7.87
CA MET A 151 -16.54 6.06 -8.57
C MET A 151 -15.64 7.28 -8.75
N LYS A 152 -14.36 7.13 -8.42
CA LYS A 152 -13.34 8.13 -8.77
C LYS A 152 -12.86 7.86 -10.19
N ARG A 153 -12.42 8.92 -10.88
CA ARG A 153 -11.86 8.77 -12.23
C ARG A 153 -10.71 7.75 -12.17
N PRO A 154 -10.83 6.62 -12.90
CA PRO A 154 -9.88 5.52 -12.78
C PRO A 154 -8.57 5.83 -13.48
N ALA A 155 -7.49 5.32 -12.90
CA ALA A 155 -6.13 5.47 -13.40
C ALA A 155 -5.45 4.09 -13.34
N LEU A 156 -5.80 3.23 -14.29
CA LEU A 156 -5.44 1.81 -14.30
C LEU A 156 -4.32 1.52 -15.30
N THR A 157 -3.50 0.52 -14.99
CA THR A 157 -2.49 0.03 -15.95
C THR A 157 -3.16 -0.70 -17.11
N LYS A 158 -2.42 -0.80 -18.22
CA LYS A 158 -2.77 -1.59 -19.40
C LYS A 158 -3.43 -2.92 -19.06
N ASP A 159 -4.55 -3.21 -19.74
CA ASP A 159 -5.32 -4.46 -19.64
C ASP A 159 -5.91 -4.79 -18.26
N SER A 160 -5.84 -3.86 -17.30
CA SER A 160 -6.46 -4.04 -15.99
C SER A 160 -7.98 -3.91 -16.09
N VAL A 161 -8.66 -4.93 -15.58
CA VAL A 161 -10.12 -4.95 -15.41
C VAL A 161 -10.51 -5.22 -13.95
N TRP A 162 -9.55 -5.10 -13.04
CA TRP A 162 -9.78 -5.14 -11.61
C TRP A 162 -9.84 -3.73 -11.03
N MET A 163 -10.88 -3.44 -10.25
CA MET A 163 -11.06 -2.13 -9.64
C MET A 163 -11.68 -2.25 -8.25
N ALA A 164 -11.09 -1.58 -7.27
CA ALA A 164 -11.68 -1.41 -5.95
C ALA A 164 -12.43 -0.09 -5.86
N LEU A 165 -13.73 -0.16 -5.63
CA LEU A 165 -14.62 0.95 -5.29
C LEU A 165 -14.70 1.13 -3.78
N ARG A 166 -14.70 2.39 -3.35
CA ARG A 166 -14.78 2.79 -1.93
C ARG A 166 -15.72 4.00 -1.79
N PRO A 167 -17.03 3.80 -2.01
CA PRO A 167 -18.01 4.84 -1.74
C PRO A 167 -18.03 5.20 -0.25
N ASN A 168 -18.50 6.40 0.04
CA ASN A 168 -18.69 6.88 1.39
C ASN A 168 -19.58 5.92 2.20
N GLY A 169 -19.23 5.76 3.47
CA GLY A 169 -19.90 4.85 4.40
C GLY A 169 -19.25 3.48 4.52
N LEU A 170 -18.31 3.08 3.65
CA LEU A 170 -17.52 1.86 3.86
C LEU A 170 -16.30 2.16 4.76
N PRO A 171 -16.07 1.39 5.84
CA PRO A 171 -15.01 1.64 6.79
C PRO A 171 -13.64 1.36 6.16
N THR A 172 -12.68 2.25 6.44
CA THR A 172 -11.25 2.01 6.18
C THR A 172 -10.54 1.47 7.43
N MET A 173 -11.08 1.75 8.61
CA MET A 173 -10.55 1.38 9.93
C MET A 173 -11.72 0.99 10.87
N PRO A 174 -11.49 0.11 11.89
CA PRO A 174 -10.29 -0.70 12.08
C PRO A 174 -10.19 -1.85 11.07
N LYS A 175 -11.29 -2.18 10.39
CA LYS A 175 -11.32 -3.14 9.29
C LYS A 175 -11.69 -2.44 7.99
N ARG A 176 -10.91 -2.69 6.94
CA ARG A 176 -11.19 -2.20 5.60
C ARG A 176 -12.31 -3.03 4.96
N VAL A 177 -13.33 -2.35 4.46
CA VAL A 177 -14.35 -2.90 3.55
C VAL A 177 -14.23 -2.22 2.18
N SER A 178 -14.34 -2.98 1.11
CA SER A 178 -14.34 -2.44 -0.26
C SER A 178 -15.18 -3.28 -1.20
N VAL A 179 -15.66 -2.67 -2.29
CA VAL A 179 -16.31 -3.40 -3.39
C VAL A 179 -15.33 -3.56 -4.54
N GLU A 180 -15.05 -4.78 -4.96
CA GLU A 180 -14.04 -5.10 -5.96
C GLU A 180 -14.68 -5.69 -7.22
N LEU A 181 -14.56 -4.99 -8.33
CA LEU A 181 -14.89 -5.53 -9.65
C LEU A 181 -13.75 -6.44 -10.10
N LYS A 182 -14.06 -7.71 -10.36
CA LYS A 182 -13.09 -8.72 -10.83
C LYS A 182 -13.44 -9.13 -12.25
N GLY A 183 -13.26 -8.20 -13.21
CA GLY A 183 -13.75 -8.33 -14.60
C GLY A 183 -13.24 -9.58 -15.33
N LYS A 184 -11.98 -9.98 -15.12
CA LYS A 184 -11.42 -11.24 -15.67
C LYS A 184 -12.09 -12.49 -15.09
N ASN A 185 -12.58 -12.40 -13.86
CA ASN A 185 -13.12 -13.53 -13.11
C ASN A 185 -14.66 -13.60 -13.12
N GLY A 186 -15.35 -12.60 -13.68
CA GLY A 186 -16.81 -12.62 -13.84
C GLY A 186 -17.56 -12.49 -12.52
N HIS A 187 -17.08 -11.65 -11.62
CA HIS A 187 -17.79 -11.38 -10.38
C HIS A 187 -17.40 -10.04 -9.75
N VAL A 188 -18.21 -9.63 -8.77
CA VAL A 188 -18.00 -8.46 -7.92
C VAL A 188 -18.08 -8.90 -6.47
N ASP A 189 -17.12 -8.45 -5.67
CA ASP A 189 -16.97 -8.84 -4.27
C ASP A 189 -17.17 -7.64 -3.34
N LEU A 190 -17.99 -7.77 -2.31
CA LEU A 190 -17.93 -6.93 -1.11
C LEU A 190 -16.96 -7.60 -0.13
N THR A 191 -15.73 -7.10 -0.10
CA THR A 191 -14.58 -7.69 0.61
C THR A 191 -14.45 -7.11 2.02
N PHE A 192 -14.24 -7.99 3.00
CA PHE A 192 -13.96 -7.68 4.40
C PHE A 192 -12.55 -8.15 4.76
N ALA A 193 -11.60 -7.21 4.94
CA ALA A 193 -10.22 -7.55 5.24
C ALA A 193 -10.05 -8.35 6.55
N ASN A 194 -9.04 -9.22 6.60
CA ASN A 194 -8.68 -10.04 7.77
C ASN A 194 -9.87 -10.83 8.33
N THR A 195 -10.61 -11.52 7.47
CA THR A 195 -11.86 -12.21 7.83
C THR A 195 -11.84 -13.63 7.26
N THR A 196 -12.19 -14.62 8.08
CA THR A 196 -12.27 -16.04 7.70
C THR A 196 -13.68 -16.36 7.21
N SER A 197 -13.82 -16.78 5.95
CA SER A 197 -15.11 -16.98 5.29
C SER A 197 -15.97 -18.06 5.95
N TYR A 198 -15.37 -19.17 6.40
CA TYR A 198 -16.09 -20.27 7.05
C TYR A 198 -16.73 -19.87 8.37
N VAL A 199 -16.12 -18.92 9.11
CA VAL A 199 -16.70 -18.35 10.33
C VAL A 199 -17.71 -17.25 9.98
N PHE A 200 -17.41 -16.45 8.96
CA PHE A 200 -18.25 -15.33 8.55
C PHE A 200 -19.57 -15.76 7.92
N GLN A 201 -19.57 -16.79 7.08
CA GLN A 201 -20.74 -17.27 6.33
C GLN A 201 -21.98 -17.54 7.21
N PRO A 202 -21.91 -18.39 8.26
CA PRO A 202 -23.09 -18.66 9.09
C PRO A 202 -23.60 -17.41 9.84
N LEU A 203 -22.73 -16.41 10.07
CA LEU A 203 -23.11 -15.16 10.76
C LEU A 203 -23.88 -14.19 9.88
N VAL A 204 -23.82 -14.35 8.55
CA VAL A 204 -24.46 -13.46 7.59
C VAL A 204 -25.48 -14.15 6.69
N GLU A 205 -25.64 -15.48 6.83
CA GLU A 205 -26.50 -16.31 5.97
C GLU A 205 -27.93 -15.76 5.86
N ASN A 206 -28.54 -15.39 7.00
CA ASN A 206 -29.89 -14.84 7.05
C ASN A 206 -30.01 -13.42 6.46
N LEU A 207 -28.89 -12.74 6.19
CA LEU A 207 -28.87 -11.42 5.57
C LEU A 207 -28.74 -11.54 4.05
N LEU A 208 -28.14 -12.61 3.53
CA LEU A 208 -27.80 -12.73 2.11
C LEU A 208 -29.05 -12.60 1.23
N GLN A 209 -28.94 -11.71 0.24
CA GLN A 209 -29.98 -11.53 -0.77
C GLN A 209 -29.74 -12.47 -1.96
N SER A 210 -30.76 -12.62 -2.81
CA SER A 210 -30.71 -13.50 -3.98
C SER A 210 -29.43 -13.34 -4.82
N GLY A 211 -28.72 -14.43 -5.05
CA GLY A 211 -27.47 -14.50 -5.80
C GLY A 211 -26.20 -14.17 -5.02
N MET A 212 -26.30 -13.67 -3.77
CA MET A 212 -25.14 -13.40 -2.93
C MET A 212 -24.59 -14.69 -2.33
N THR A 213 -23.27 -14.88 -2.40
CA THR A 213 -22.57 -16.05 -1.84
C THR A 213 -21.30 -15.63 -1.11
N VAL A 214 -20.87 -16.38 -0.09
CA VAL A 214 -19.67 -16.06 0.69
C VAL A 214 -18.46 -16.85 0.20
N HIS A 215 -17.31 -16.18 0.03
CA HIS A 215 -16.07 -16.76 -0.49
C HIS A 215 -14.86 -16.33 0.33
N GLN A 216 -13.83 -17.19 0.42
CA GLN A 216 -12.50 -16.79 0.89
C GLN A 216 -11.73 -16.14 -0.27
N THR A 217 -11.08 -15.01 -0.02
CA THR A 217 -10.24 -14.28 -0.98
C THR A 217 -8.92 -13.87 -0.32
N GLY A 218 -7.91 -14.73 -0.37
CA GLY A 218 -6.66 -14.51 0.38
C GLY A 218 -6.93 -14.44 1.88
N ALA A 219 -6.45 -13.38 2.55
CA ALA A 219 -6.70 -13.12 3.97
C ALA A 219 -8.06 -12.46 4.28
N ALA A 220 -8.95 -12.34 3.30
CA ALA A 220 -10.26 -11.69 3.43
C ALA A 220 -11.40 -12.65 3.12
N ALA A 221 -12.60 -12.31 3.62
CA ALA A 221 -13.85 -12.93 3.19
C ALA A 221 -14.61 -11.94 2.29
N ALA A 222 -15.36 -12.44 1.33
CA ALA A 222 -16.13 -11.63 0.40
C ALA A 222 -17.57 -12.14 0.27
N ILE A 223 -18.52 -11.21 0.18
CA ILE A 223 -19.87 -11.50 -0.32
C ILE A 223 -19.88 -11.18 -1.81
N ARG A 224 -20.16 -12.19 -2.63
CA ARG A 224 -19.97 -12.18 -4.08
C ARG A 224 -21.30 -12.18 -4.83
N LEU A 225 -21.36 -11.38 -5.88
CA LEU A 225 -22.34 -11.51 -6.97
C LEU A 225 -21.62 -11.85 -8.28
N THR A 226 -22.21 -12.71 -9.10
CA THR A 226 -21.70 -13.01 -10.45
C THR A 226 -21.93 -11.83 -11.39
N SER A 227 -21.02 -11.67 -12.35
CA SER A 227 -21.14 -10.70 -13.45
C SER A 227 -20.55 -11.30 -14.72
N PRO A 228 -20.88 -10.80 -15.92
CA PRO A 228 -20.17 -11.19 -17.13
C PRO A 228 -18.66 -10.91 -17.01
N THR A 229 -17.85 -11.75 -17.64
CA THR A 229 -16.42 -11.48 -17.79
C THR A 229 -16.22 -10.40 -18.85
N PHE A 230 -15.25 -9.51 -18.64
CA PHE A 230 -14.89 -8.49 -19.63
C PHE A 230 -13.39 -8.23 -19.64
N ARG A 231 -12.90 -7.79 -20.80
CA ARG A 231 -11.51 -7.41 -21.05
C ARG A 231 -11.46 -6.07 -21.75
N ILE A 232 -10.34 -5.34 -21.63
CA ILE A 232 -10.11 -4.12 -22.42
C ILE A 232 -10.18 -4.43 -23.93
N ALA A 233 -9.67 -5.60 -24.33
CA ALA A 233 -9.74 -6.09 -25.71
C ALA A 233 -11.16 -6.31 -26.26
N ASP A 234 -12.19 -6.37 -25.42
CA ASP A 234 -13.59 -6.42 -25.88
C ASP A 234 -14.02 -5.08 -26.49
N GLY A 235 -13.26 -4.00 -26.27
CA GLY A 235 -13.59 -2.66 -26.75
C GLY A 235 -14.84 -2.07 -26.07
N ILE A 236 -15.15 -0.81 -26.39
CA ILE A 236 -16.25 -0.08 -25.73
C ILE A 236 -17.62 -0.70 -26.09
N ALA A 237 -17.84 -1.05 -27.35
CA ALA A 237 -19.15 -1.54 -27.82
C ALA A 237 -19.58 -2.84 -27.10
N ASP A 238 -18.70 -3.83 -27.00
CA ASP A 238 -19.04 -5.12 -26.39
C ASP A 238 -18.70 -5.19 -24.91
N GLY A 239 -17.67 -4.47 -24.46
CA GLY A 239 -17.23 -4.51 -23.07
C GLY A 239 -18.06 -3.63 -22.14
N LEU A 240 -18.53 -2.45 -22.58
CA LEU A 240 -19.25 -1.52 -21.72
C LEU A 240 -20.59 -2.08 -21.20
N PRO A 241 -21.41 -2.82 -21.97
CA PRO A 241 -22.58 -3.51 -21.44
C PRO A 241 -22.26 -4.54 -20.33
N LYS A 242 -21.10 -5.20 -20.42
CA LYS A 242 -20.64 -6.15 -19.40
C LYS A 242 -20.18 -5.44 -18.12
N VAL A 243 -19.49 -4.30 -18.28
CA VAL A 243 -19.14 -3.41 -17.17
C VAL A 243 -20.40 -2.86 -16.49
N LYS A 244 -21.42 -2.48 -17.27
CA LYS A 244 -22.73 -2.06 -16.76
C LYS A 244 -23.37 -3.11 -15.85
N ALA A 245 -23.33 -4.38 -16.25
CA ALA A 245 -23.80 -5.49 -15.42
C ALA A 245 -22.97 -5.65 -14.12
N ALA A 246 -21.65 -5.46 -14.18
CA ALA A 246 -20.79 -5.44 -13.01
C ALA A 246 -21.09 -4.24 -12.08
N PHE A 247 -21.39 -3.06 -12.63
CA PHE A 247 -21.82 -1.89 -11.87
C PHE A 247 -23.18 -2.08 -11.19
N ALA A 248 -24.12 -2.77 -11.84
CA ALA A 248 -25.37 -3.14 -11.21
C ALA A 248 -25.14 -4.08 -10.02
N ALA A 249 -24.26 -5.08 -10.16
CA ALA A 249 -23.88 -5.97 -9.06
C ALA A 249 -23.17 -5.21 -7.92
N ALA A 250 -22.22 -4.33 -8.24
CA ALA A 250 -21.54 -3.48 -7.27
C ALA A 250 -22.52 -2.59 -6.51
N SER A 251 -23.47 -1.96 -7.22
CA SER A 251 -24.52 -1.12 -6.62
C SER A 251 -25.38 -1.88 -5.64
N ARG A 252 -25.75 -3.14 -5.98
CA ARG A 252 -26.49 -4.04 -5.07
C ARG A 252 -25.68 -4.35 -3.81
N LEU A 253 -24.39 -4.63 -3.94
CA LEU A 253 -23.51 -4.92 -2.80
C LEU A 253 -23.31 -3.69 -1.91
N ILE A 254 -23.20 -2.48 -2.47
CA ILE A 254 -23.09 -1.23 -1.71
C ILE A 254 -24.38 -0.95 -0.97
N ALA A 255 -25.54 -1.06 -1.64
CA ALA A 255 -26.83 -0.90 -1.00
C ALA A 255 -27.04 -1.93 0.12
N PHE A 256 -26.69 -3.20 -0.13
CA PHE A 256 -26.71 -4.26 0.85
C PHE A 256 -25.86 -3.93 2.09
N TYR A 257 -24.61 -3.50 1.88
CA TYR A 257 -23.75 -3.08 2.99
C TYR A 257 -24.37 -1.94 3.79
N ARG A 258 -24.87 -0.90 3.13
CA ARG A 258 -25.50 0.26 3.80
C ARG A 258 -26.71 -0.13 4.65
N THR A 259 -27.50 -1.10 4.19
CA THR A 259 -28.67 -1.60 4.93
C THR A 259 -28.26 -2.41 6.18
N PHE A 260 -27.19 -3.19 6.11
CA PHE A 260 -26.80 -4.14 7.16
C PHE A 260 -25.42 -3.86 7.77
N ALA A 261 -24.97 -2.60 7.74
CA ALA A 261 -23.59 -2.25 8.07
C ALA A 261 -23.18 -2.72 9.47
N ALA A 262 -24.04 -2.51 10.46
CA ALA A 262 -23.76 -2.86 11.85
C ALA A 262 -23.62 -4.38 12.06
N GLU A 263 -24.50 -5.17 11.44
CA GLU A 263 -24.46 -6.63 11.50
C GLU A 263 -23.24 -7.18 10.75
N LEU A 264 -22.99 -6.69 9.53
CA LEU A 264 -21.87 -7.13 8.70
C LEU A 264 -20.52 -6.82 9.37
N ASP A 265 -20.36 -5.62 9.92
CA ASP A 265 -19.13 -5.23 10.62
C ASP A 265 -18.91 -6.07 11.88
N ARG A 266 -19.97 -6.34 12.64
CA ARG A 266 -19.92 -7.20 13.84
C ARG A 266 -19.54 -8.63 13.46
N SER A 267 -20.17 -9.19 12.43
CA SER A 267 -19.89 -10.54 11.93
C SER A 267 -18.48 -10.65 11.38
N ALA A 268 -18.01 -9.66 10.61
CA ALA A 268 -16.64 -9.63 10.10
C ALA A 268 -15.61 -9.51 11.23
N LYS A 269 -15.91 -8.75 12.28
CA LYS A 269 -15.07 -8.66 13.49
C LYS A 269 -15.01 -9.99 14.24
N ALA A 270 -16.15 -10.66 14.43
CA ALA A 270 -16.21 -11.97 15.08
C ALA A 270 -15.46 -13.06 14.29
N ALA A 271 -15.44 -12.95 12.97
CA ALA A 271 -14.71 -13.84 12.08
C ALA A 271 -13.24 -13.44 11.81
N THR A 272 -12.65 -12.58 12.66
CA THR A 272 -11.22 -12.24 12.56
C THR A 272 -10.39 -13.43 13.05
N PRO A 273 -9.38 -13.89 12.29
CA PRO A 273 -8.44 -14.89 12.78
C PRO A 273 -7.78 -14.43 14.09
N ALA A 274 -7.63 -15.32 15.05
CA ALA A 274 -6.80 -15.04 16.21
C ALA A 274 -5.37 -14.70 15.73
N PRO A 275 -4.65 -13.78 16.39
CA PRO A 275 -3.25 -13.56 16.09
C PRO A 275 -2.52 -14.90 16.18
N TYR A 276 -1.76 -15.24 15.13
CA TYR A 276 -0.88 -16.40 15.15
C TYR A 276 -0.03 -16.31 16.42
N SER A 277 -0.18 -17.29 17.32
CA SER A 277 0.76 -17.50 18.42
C SER A 277 1.87 -18.40 17.88
N PRO A 278 3.10 -17.91 17.64
CA PRO A 278 4.17 -18.72 17.07
C PRO A 278 4.83 -19.64 18.12
N PHE A 279 4.04 -20.24 19.00
CA PHE A 279 4.52 -21.21 19.99
C PHE A 279 3.49 -22.32 20.15
N ILE A 280 3.79 -23.49 19.59
CA ILE A 280 3.83 -24.80 20.25
C ILE A 280 4.51 -25.73 19.23
N LEU A 281 5.82 -25.90 19.40
CA LEU A 281 6.49 -27.17 19.15
C LEU A 281 7.24 -27.44 20.45
N LEU A 282 6.59 -28.23 21.31
CA LEU A 282 7.23 -28.99 22.38
C LEU A 282 8.01 -30.13 21.74
#